data_AF-A0A3A9YF77-F1
#
_entry.id   AF-A0A3A9YF77-F1
#
_cell.length_a   1.000
_cell.length_b   1.000
_cell.length_c   1.000
_cell.angle_alpha   90.00
_cell.angle_beta   90.00
_cell.angle_gamma   90.00
#
_symmetry.space_group_name_H-M   'P 1'
#
loop_
_entity.id
_entity.type
_entity.pdbx_description
1 polymer ?
#
loop_
_entity_poly.entity_id
_entity_poly.type
_entity_poly.pdbx_seq_one_letter_code
_entity_poly.pdbx_strand_id
1 'polypeptide(L)'
;MRRVVPVLASVLLLTLSGCTTEPAESAHTTVTVILDQDVTPEQKSAVEQRLRSMPSVEGVAFETREQAYARQKETLEDEPDLLAQLNPEYVPESFHATVTDPLAAEAIELVMGTVDQVGSVVLRIAEADPLPSRIGVIVRMEATATAEQLGAVERAVRALPHAESVEAEKRDAAYERLREQCQGKGDLATQLDRQSMRDSVRFELPLDKKSPGMSKLIGLDGVDVLEMVPATML
;
A
#
# COMPACT_ATOMS: atom_id res chain seq x y z
N MET A 1 40.14 46.44 -52.72
CA MET A 1 39.89 46.32 -51.26
C MET A 1 38.41 46.45 -50.99
N ARG A 2 37.86 45.63 -50.07
CA ARG A 2 36.44 45.36 -49.72
C ARG A 2 35.82 44.19 -50.52
N ARG A 3 35.11 43.20 -49.96
CA ARG A 3 34.73 42.79 -48.59
C ARG A 3 34.13 41.35 -48.68
N VAL A 4 34.48 40.49 -47.70
CA VAL A 4 33.63 39.55 -46.88
C VAL A 4 32.71 38.55 -47.66
N VAL A 5 32.73 37.23 -47.45
CA VAL A 5 32.27 36.46 -46.26
C VAL A 5 32.89 35.03 -46.29
N PRO A 6 33.41 34.48 -45.18
CA PRO A 6 33.43 33.03 -44.98
C PRO A 6 32.27 32.60 -44.07
N VAL A 7 31.55 31.56 -44.51
CA VAL A 7 30.51 30.87 -43.76
C VAL A 7 31.15 30.22 -42.54
N LEU A 8 30.80 30.71 -41.34
CA LEU A 8 31.18 30.08 -40.08
C LEU A 8 30.30 28.83 -39.90
N ALA A 9 30.86 27.66 -40.17
CA ALA A 9 30.27 26.39 -39.78
C ALA A 9 30.51 26.18 -38.28
N SER A 10 29.56 26.62 -37.45
CA SER A 10 29.54 26.28 -36.03
C SER A 10 29.10 24.82 -35.87
N VAL A 11 30.08 23.94 -35.67
CA VAL A 11 29.86 22.58 -35.15
C VAL A 11 29.44 22.72 -33.70
N LEU A 12 28.14 22.51 -33.43
CA LEU A 12 27.59 22.44 -32.08
C LEU A 12 27.97 21.06 -31.50
N LEU A 13 28.89 21.03 -30.54
CA LEU A 13 29.24 19.85 -29.78
C LEU A 13 28.09 19.48 -28.83
N LEU A 14 27.59 18.26 -29.00
CA LEU A 14 26.65 17.57 -28.12
C LEU A 14 27.20 17.49 -26.69
N THR A 15 26.55 18.15 -25.74
CA THR A 15 26.51 17.67 -24.35
C THR A 15 25.16 17.02 -24.15
N LEU A 16 25.06 15.73 -24.50
CA LEU A 16 24.02 14.87 -23.97
C LEU A 16 24.24 14.84 -22.45
N SER A 17 23.52 15.70 -21.73
CA SER A 17 23.23 15.43 -20.33
C SER A 17 22.42 14.14 -20.38
N GLY A 18 23.11 13.01 -20.16
CA GLY A 18 22.42 11.80 -19.79
C GLY A 18 21.64 12.15 -18.55
N CYS A 19 20.33 12.30 -18.71
CA CYS A 19 19.41 12.08 -17.61
C CYS A 19 19.72 10.66 -17.16
N THR A 20 20.54 10.53 -16.11
CA THR A 20 20.46 9.37 -15.26
C THR A 20 19.04 9.36 -14.75
N THR A 21 18.18 8.59 -15.42
CA THR A 21 16.96 8.10 -14.82
C THR A 21 17.46 7.28 -13.64
N GLU A 22 17.48 7.91 -12.46
CA GLU A 22 17.52 7.12 -11.23
C GLU A 22 16.42 6.07 -11.38
N PRO A 23 16.73 4.78 -11.18
CA PRO A 23 15.69 3.76 -11.18
C PRO A 23 14.64 4.28 -10.21
N ALA A 24 13.40 4.46 -10.67
CA ALA A 24 12.30 4.70 -9.76
C ALA A 24 12.41 3.62 -8.70
N GLU A 25 12.64 4.01 -7.44
CA GLU A 25 12.66 3.12 -6.29
C GLU A 25 11.27 2.47 -6.19
N SER A 26 11.00 1.47 -7.03
CA SER A 26 9.74 0.75 -7.03
C SER A 26 9.83 -0.28 -5.92
N ALA A 27 9.67 0.18 -4.68
CA ALA A 27 9.35 -0.75 -3.62
C ALA A 27 8.05 -1.46 -4.04
N HIS A 28 8.13 -2.77 -4.25
CA HIS A 28 6.96 -3.56 -4.57
C HIS A 28 5.97 -3.51 -3.39
N THR A 29 4.70 -3.80 -3.65
CA THR A 29 3.73 -3.96 -2.57
C THR A 29 3.63 -5.43 -2.22
N THR A 30 3.74 -5.78 -0.95
CA THR A 30 3.37 -7.11 -0.47
C THR A 30 1.91 -7.09 -0.05
N VAL A 31 1.15 -8.10 -0.48
CA VAL A 31 -0.20 -8.36 0.01
C VAL A 31 -0.18 -9.60 0.91
N THR A 32 -0.72 -9.47 2.11
CA THR A 32 -0.96 -10.58 3.03
C THR A 32 -2.47 -10.78 3.15
N VAL A 33 -2.96 -11.94 2.70
CA VAL A 33 -4.36 -12.36 2.85
C VAL A 33 -4.46 -13.23 4.10
N ILE A 34 -5.08 -12.70 5.15
CA ILE A 34 -5.27 -13.36 6.43
C ILE A 34 -6.58 -14.17 6.37
N LEU A 35 -6.49 -15.45 6.71
CA LEU A 35 -7.64 -16.34 6.67
C LEU A 35 -8.47 -16.25 7.96
N ASP A 36 -9.76 -16.52 7.83
CA ASP A 36 -10.64 -16.77 8.98
C ASP A 36 -10.14 -17.95 9.84
N GLN A 37 -10.72 -18.11 11.02
CA GLN A 37 -10.49 -19.32 11.82
C GLN A 37 -11.14 -20.54 11.15
N ASP A 38 -10.50 -21.71 11.29
CA ASP A 38 -11.03 -23.02 10.89
C ASP A 38 -11.36 -23.21 9.39
N VAL A 39 -10.62 -22.52 8.50
CA VAL A 39 -10.74 -22.69 7.05
C VAL A 39 -10.30 -24.09 6.61
N THR A 40 -11.16 -24.80 5.86
CA THR A 40 -10.83 -26.16 5.37
C THR A 40 -9.76 -26.15 4.29
N PRO A 41 -9.06 -27.28 4.02
CA PRO A 41 -8.08 -27.34 2.94
C PRO A 41 -8.61 -26.92 1.57
N GLU A 42 -9.87 -27.27 1.26
CA GLU A 42 -10.52 -26.90 0.00
C GLU A 42 -10.77 -25.40 -0.10
N GLN A 43 -11.23 -24.79 1.00
CA GLN A 43 -11.42 -23.34 1.07
C GLN A 43 -10.09 -22.60 0.97
N LYS A 44 -9.04 -23.08 1.64
CA LYS A 44 -7.68 -22.54 1.49
C LYS A 44 -7.21 -22.57 0.04
N SER A 45 -7.42 -23.69 -0.65
CA SER A 45 -7.07 -23.80 -2.06
C SER A 45 -7.88 -22.84 -2.94
N ALA A 46 -9.14 -22.55 -2.60
CA ALA A 46 -9.95 -21.59 -3.35
C ALA A 46 -9.43 -20.15 -3.18
N VAL A 47 -9.10 -19.75 -1.95
CA VAL A 47 -8.48 -18.44 -1.66
C VAL A 47 -7.13 -18.31 -2.37
N GLU A 48 -6.30 -19.35 -2.34
CA GLU A 48 -5.01 -19.35 -3.03
C GLU A 48 -5.15 -19.17 -4.54
N GLN A 49 -6.03 -19.97 -5.17
CA GLN A 49 -6.28 -19.88 -6.62
C GLN A 49 -6.80 -18.51 -7.00
N ARG A 50 -7.69 -17.96 -6.17
CA ARG A 50 -8.23 -16.61 -6.36
C ARG A 50 -7.14 -15.55 -6.30
N LEU A 51 -6.28 -15.58 -5.29
CA LEU A 51 -5.15 -14.65 -5.17
C LEU A 51 -4.18 -14.78 -6.35
N ARG A 52 -3.83 -16.01 -6.76
CA ARG A 52 -2.96 -16.27 -7.93
C ARG A 52 -3.56 -15.81 -9.26
N SER A 53 -4.89 -15.69 -9.34
CA SER A 53 -5.58 -15.21 -10.56
C SER A 53 -5.60 -13.69 -10.68
N MET A 54 -5.22 -12.97 -9.62
CA MET A 54 -5.22 -11.51 -9.62
C MET A 54 -4.12 -10.96 -10.55
N PRO A 55 -4.38 -9.84 -11.25
CA PRO A 55 -3.37 -9.22 -12.10
C PRO A 55 -2.16 -8.78 -11.26
N SER A 56 -0.97 -8.94 -11.82
CA SER A 56 0.29 -8.49 -11.21
C SER A 56 0.63 -9.15 -9.87
N VAL A 57 -0.03 -10.25 -9.50
CA VAL A 57 0.30 -11.04 -8.31
C VAL A 57 1.30 -12.14 -8.65
N GLU A 58 2.40 -12.17 -7.90
CA GLU A 58 3.48 -13.15 -8.04
C GLU A 58 3.89 -13.73 -6.67
N GLY A 59 4.50 -14.92 -6.69
CA GLY A 59 5.14 -15.48 -5.50
C GLY A 59 4.20 -15.87 -4.36
N VAL A 60 2.95 -16.27 -4.66
CA VAL A 60 1.97 -16.68 -3.63
C VAL A 60 2.53 -17.83 -2.77
N ALA A 61 2.71 -17.56 -1.48
CA ALA A 61 3.24 -18.49 -0.49
C ALA A 61 2.30 -18.60 0.70
N PHE A 62 2.05 -19.84 1.14
CA PHE A 62 1.25 -20.11 2.33
C PHE A 62 2.12 -20.05 3.58
N GLU A 63 1.62 -19.37 4.61
CA GLU A 63 2.18 -19.36 5.95
C GLU A 63 1.23 -20.07 6.91
N THR A 64 1.73 -21.12 7.56
CA THR A 64 0.99 -21.83 8.62
C THR A 64 0.97 -21.02 9.91
N ARG A 65 0.04 -21.35 10.80
CA ARG A 65 -0.04 -20.77 12.16
C ARG A 65 1.28 -20.88 12.92
N GLU A 66 1.95 -22.03 12.82
CA GLU A 66 3.23 -22.26 13.51
C GLU A 66 4.35 -21.37 12.95
N GLN A 67 4.39 -21.20 11.63
CA GLN A 67 5.35 -20.30 10.97
C GLN A 67 5.10 -18.84 11.33
N ALA A 68 3.83 -18.40 11.28
CA ALA A 68 3.43 -17.06 11.67
C ALA A 68 3.75 -16.78 13.14
N TYR A 69 3.51 -17.74 14.03
CA TYR A 69 3.81 -17.61 15.46
C TYR A 69 5.32 -17.51 15.70
N ALA A 70 6.13 -18.32 14.99
CA ALA A 70 7.59 -18.22 15.08
C ALA A 70 8.10 -16.86 14.60
N ARG A 71 7.60 -16.37 13.46
CA ARG A 71 7.96 -15.05 12.90
C ARG A 71 7.56 -13.91 13.83
N GLN A 72 6.36 -13.97 14.43
CA GLN A 72 5.90 -12.96 15.38
C GLN A 72 6.77 -12.92 16.64
N LYS A 73 7.26 -14.07 17.13
CA LYS A 73 8.22 -14.07 18.26
C LYS A 73 9.49 -13.32 17.92
N GLU A 74 10.07 -13.60 16.76
CA GLU A 74 11.30 -12.95 16.28
C GLU A 74 11.09 -11.43 16.13
N THR A 75 9.95 -11.03 15.56
CA THR A 75 9.63 -9.59 15.36
C THR A 75 9.40 -8.84 16.68
N LEU A 76 8.92 -9.54 17.72
CA LEU A 76 8.59 -8.97 19.03
C LEU A 76 9.70 -9.18 20.08
N GLU A 77 10.90 -9.62 19.68
CA GLU A 77 12.01 -9.86 20.63
C GLU A 77 12.38 -8.61 21.44
N ASP A 78 12.29 -7.43 20.82
CA ASP A 78 12.57 -6.14 21.46
C ASP A 78 11.36 -5.56 22.21
N GLU A 79 10.19 -6.22 22.17
CA GLU A 79 8.92 -5.78 22.78
C GLU A 79 8.41 -6.83 23.78
N PRO A 80 9.07 -7.00 24.94
CA PRO A 80 8.83 -8.11 25.86
C PRO A 80 7.39 -8.16 26.41
N ASP A 81 6.75 -7.00 26.57
CA ASP A 81 5.37 -6.91 27.03
C ASP A 81 4.39 -7.45 25.96
N LEU A 82 4.65 -7.22 24.68
CA LEU A 82 3.85 -7.77 23.57
C LEU A 82 4.14 -9.25 23.38
N LEU A 83 5.41 -9.66 23.46
CA LEU A 83 5.82 -11.05 23.36
C LEU A 83 5.16 -11.92 24.45
N ALA A 84 5.04 -11.39 25.68
CA ALA A 84 4.38 -12.09 26.78
C ALA A 84 2.86 -12.29 26.56
N GLN A 85 2.24 -11.47 25.71
CA GLN A 85 0.81 -11.54 25.38
C GLN A 85 0.53 -12.38 24.12
N LEU A 86 1.56 -12.82 23.41
CA LEU A 86 1.42 -13.55 22.15
C LEU A 86 0.89 -14.99 22.39
N ASN A 87 -0.38 -15.22 22.05
CA ASN A 87 -1.00 -16.55 22.12
C ASN A 87 -1.00 -17.21 20.73
N PRO A 88 -0.40 -18.41 20.55
CA PRO A 88 -0.39 -19.11 19.27
C PRO A 88 -1.79 -19.42 18.72
N GLU A 89 -2.81 -19.60 19.57
CA GLU A 89 -4.18 -19.89 19.14
C GLU A 89 -4.82 -18.74 18.36
N TYR A 90 -4.37 -17.51 18.59
CA TYR A 90 -4.88 -16.32 17.90
C TYR A 90 -4.05 -15.91 16.69
N VAL A 91 -3.00 -16.66 16.36
CA VAL A 91 -2.22 -16.42 15.16
C VAL A 91 -2.94 -17.08 13.96
N PRO A 92 -3.39 -16.30 12.96
CA PRO A 92 -4.07 -16.84 11.81
C PRO A 92 -3.08 -17.40 10.78
N GLU A 93 -3.54 -18.34 9.96
CA GLU A 93 -2.86 -18.73 8.73
C GLU A 93 -3.02 -17.60 7.69
N SER A 94 -2.06 -17.47 6.77
CA SER A 94 -2.13 -16.43 5.74
C SER A 94 -1.46 -16.83 4.43
N PHE A 95 -1.83 -16.14 3.35
CA PHE A 95 -1.08 -16.16 2.10
C PHE A 95 -0.34 -14.85 1.92
N HIS A 96 0.93 -14.92 1.52
CA HIS A 96 1.76 -13.77 1.17
C HIS A 96 2.01 -13.76 -0.32
N ALA A 97 1.96 -12.60 -0.96
CA ALA A 97 2.30 -12.45 -2.36
C ALA A 97 2.87 -11.05 -2.64
N THR A 98 3.60 -10.94 -3.75
CA THR A 98 4.08 -9.65 -4.26
C THR A 98 3.12 -9.15 -5.32
N VAL A 99 2.72 -7.89 -5.21
CA VAL A 99 2.03 -7.15 -6.26
C VAL A 99 3.06 -6.32 -7.01
N THR A 100 3.36 -6.70 -8.25
CA THR A 100 4.39 -6.05 -9.08
C THR A 100 3.95 -4.69 -9.60
N ASP A 101 2.64 -4.45 -9.64
CA ASP A 101 2.03 -3.19 -10.04
C ASP A 101 1.37 -2.50 -8.83
N PRO A 102 1.99 -1.46 -8.25
CA PRO A 102 1.48 -0.81 -7.05
C PRO A 102 0.07 -0.22 -7.26
N LEU A 103 -0.28 0.20 -8.48
CA LEU A 103 -1.61 0.76 -8.78
C LEU A 103 -2.72 -0.30 -8.78
N ALA A 104 -2.38 -1.59 -8.79
CA ALA A 104 -3.34 -2.67 -8.64
C ALA A 104 -3.56 -3.09 -7.17
N ALA A 105 -2.63 -2.74 -6.27
CA ALA A 105 -2.58 -3.33 -4.93
C ALA A 105 -3.80 -3.01 -4.06
N GLU A 106 -4.24 -1.74 -4.01
CA GLU A 106 -5.43 -1.31 -3.26
C GLU A 106 -6.70 -1.98 -3.80
N ALA A 107 -6.83 -2.11 -5.12
CA ALA A 107 -7.96 -2.82 -5.72
C ALA A 107 -7.94 -4.33 -5.43
N ILE A 108 -6.76 -4.96 -5.44
CA ILE A 108 -6.60 -6.38 -5.05
C ILE A 108 -6.98 -6.57 -3.58
N GLU A 109 -6.53 -5.69 -2.70
CA GLU A 109 -6.88 -5.71 -1.28
C GLU A 109 -8.40 -5.68 -1.09
N LEU A 110 -9.07 -4.71 -1.72
CA LEU A 110 -10.52 -4.56 -1.62
C LEU A 110 -11.28 -5.76 -2.18
N VAL A 111 -10.87 -6.30 -3.33
CA VAL A 111 -11.54 -7.46 -3.94
C VAL A 111 -11.29 -8.72 -3.12
N MET A 112 -10.07 -8.97 -2.66
CA MET A 112 -9.75 -10.12 -1.81
C MET A 112 -10.45 -10.03 -0.45
N GLY A 113 -10.64 -8.82 0.09
CA GLY A 113 -11.40 -8.60 1.33
C GLY A 113 -12.88 -8.97 1.25
N THR A 114 -13.43 -9.17 0.04
CA THR A 114 -14.80 -9.67 -0.16
C THR A 114 -14.90 -11.18 -0.37
N VAL A 115 -13.77 -11.89 -0.42
CA VAL A 115 -13.74 -13.34 -0.64
C VAL A 115 -14.12 -14.03 0.67
N ASP A 116 -15.06 -14.98 0.62
CA ASP A 116 -15.38 -15.79 1.79
C ASP A 116 -14.12 -16.47 2.35
N GLN A 117 -14.07 -16.70 3.66
CA GLN A 117 -12.90 -17.26 4.37
C GLN A 117 -11.67 -16.33 4.46
N VAL A 118 -11.72 -15.14 3.86
CA VAL A 118 -10.72 -14.09 4.09
C VAL A 118 -11.20 -13.21 5.25
N GLY A 119 -10.45 -13.21 6.35
CA GLY A 119 -10.74 -12.36 7.49
C GLY A 119 -10.28 -10.92 7.29
N SER A 120 -9.10 -10.73 6.68
CA SER A 120 -8.59 -9.40 6.32
C SER A 120 -7.49 -9.48 5.26
N VAL A 121 -7.22 -8.35 4.62
CA VAL A 121 -6.12 -8.20 3.66
C VAL A 121 -5.29 -7.00 4.08
N VAL A 122 -3.97 -7.17 4.12
CA VAL A 122 -3.03 -6.14 4.56
C VAL A 122 -2.04 -5.86 3.46
N LEU A 123 -1.87 -4.59 3.11
CA LEU A 123 -0.81 -4.13 2.24
C LEU A 123 0.40 -3.67 3.05
N ARG A 124 1.59 -4.00 2.57
CA ARG A 124 2.85 -3.50 3.11
C ARG A 124 3.79 -3.12 1.98
N ILE A 125 4.73 -2.26 2.31
CA ILE A 125 5.90 -2.03 1.48
C ILE A 125 6.75 -3.31 1.55
N ALA A 126 7.09 -3.88 0.39
CA ALA A 126 7.99 -5.01 0.34
C ALA A 126 9.36 -4.61 0.91
N GLU A 127 10.04 -5.57 1.53
CA GLU A 127 11.41 -5.35 2.01
C GLU A 127 12.32 -4.93 0.83
N ALA A 128 12.90 -3.75 0.95
CA ALA A 128 13.78 -3.15 -0.05
C ALA A 128 15.10 -2.74 0.62
N ASP A 129 16.21 -2.97 -0.09
CA ASP A 129 17.54 -2.47 0.29
C ASP A 129 18.15 -1.71 -0.91
N PRO A 130 18.25 -0.37 -0.85
CA PRO A 130 17.91 0.49 0.28
C PRO A 130 16.39 0.65 0.49
N LEU A 131 16.01 1.02 1.71
CA LEU A 131 14.63 1.43 2.01
C LEU A 131 14.29 2.73 1.26
N PRO A 132 13.02 2.89 0.79
CA PRO A 132 12.62 4.11 0.11
C PRO A 132 12.69 5.32 1.05
N SER A 133 13.09 6.46 0.51
CA SER A 133 13.22 7.69 1.30
C SER A 133 11.87 8.25 1.80
N ARG A 134 10.77 7.93 1.11
CA ARG A 134 9.40 8.35 1.43
C ARG A 134 8.42 7.18 1.30
N ILE A 135 7.34 7.26 2.06
CA ILE A 135 6.22 6.33 2.00
C ILE A 135 4.91 7.08 1.81
N GLY A 136 3.94 6.41 1.23
CA GLY A 136 2.55 6.83 1.25
C GLY A 136 1.85 6.29 2.49
N VAL A 137 0.90 7.05 3.01
CA VAL A 137 0.00 6.62 4.07
C VAL A 137 -1.44 6.89 3.64
N ILE A 138 -2.28 5.88 3.86
CA ILE A 138 -3.73 5.95 3.66
C ILE A 138 -4.37 5.78 5.04
N VAL A 139 -5.01 6.84 5.54
CA VAL A 139 -5.85 6.79 6.73
C VAL A 139 -7.27 6.55 6.27
N ARG A 140 -7.74 5.31 6.41
CA ARG A 140 -9.07 4.90 5.98
C ARG A 140 -10.07 5.20 7.11
N MET A 141 -11.17 5.84 6.75
CA MET A 141 -12.24 6.17 7.69
C MET A 141 -13.23 5.02 7.86
N GLU A 142 -13.88 4.96 9.02
CA GLU A 142 -15.00 4.05 9.25
C GLU A 142 -16.13 4.29 8.23
N ALA A 143 -16.92 3.25 7.95
CA ALA A 143 -18.08 3.31 7.05
C ALA A 143 -19.07 4.43 7.41
N THR A 144 -19.21 4.65 8.72
CA THR A 144 -20.13 5.58 9.39
C THR A 144 -19.50 6.92 9.72
N ALA A 145 -18.23 7.14 9.38
CA ALA A 145 -17.54 8.37 9.69
C ALA A 145 -18.23 9.58 9.04
N THR A 146 -18.31 10.65 9.81
CA THR A 146 -18.92 11.92 9.41
C THR A 146 -17.92 12.80 8.66
N ALA A 147 -18.44 13.78 7.91
CA ALA A 147 -17.61 14.81 7.30
C ALA A 147 -16.79 15.62 8.34
N GLU A 148 -17.30 15.77 9.55
CA GLU A 148 -16.58 16.44 10.64
C GLU A 148 -15.37 15.62 11.10
N GLN A 149 -15.54 14.31 11.29
CA GLN A 149 -14.46 13.38 11.64
C GLN A 149 -13.40 13.33 10.53
N LEU A 150 -13.78 13.21 9.25
CA LEU A 150 -12.82 13.26 8.14
C LEU A 150 -12.02 14.57 8.14
N GLY A 151 -12.70 15.71 8.31
CA GLY A 151 -12.02 17.00 8.40
C GLY A 151 -11.11 17.14 9.61
N ALA A 152 -11.42 16.47 10.73
CA ALA A 152 -10.56 16.43 11.91
C ALA A 152 -9.29 15.62 11.66
N VAL A 153 -9.41 14.45 11.02
CA VAL A 153 -8.28 13.62 10.60
C VAL A 153 -7.40 14.37 9.61
N GLU A 154 -7.99 15.02 8.60
CA GLU A 154 -7.21 15.80 7.62
C GLU A 154 -6.40 16.92 8.29
N ARG A 155 -7.00 17.66 9.24
CA ARG A 155 -6.29 18.68 10.01
C ARG A 155 -5.16 18.09 10.87
N ALA A 156 -5.38 16.92 11.48
CA ALA A 156 -4.38 16.25 12.27
C ALA A 156 -3.18 15.80 11.41
N VAL A 157 -3.45 15.24 10.22
CA VAL A 157 -2.42 14.87 9.24
C VAL A 157 -1.64 16.09 8.76
N ARG A 158 -2.32 17.19 8.41
CA ARG A 158 -1.64 18.46 8.01
C ARG A 158 -0.78 19.06 9.11
N ALA A 159 -1.03 18.72 10.37
CA ALA A 159 -0.23 19.17 11.50
C ALA A 159 1.00 18.28 11.77
N LEU A 160 1.13 17.14 11.08
CA LEU A 160 2.31 16.28 11.20
C LEU A 160 3.54 16.94 10.54
N PRO A 161 4.72 16.86 11.16
CA PRO A 161 5.95 17.27 10.51
C PRO A 161 6.19 16.46 9.23
N HIS A 162 6.59 17.14 8.15
CA HIS A 162 6.98 16.52 6.88
C HIS A 162 5.88 15.77 6.11
N ALA A 163 4.61 15.88 6.54
CA ALA A 163 3.49 15.42 5.75
C ALA A 163 3.36 16.27 4.48
N GLU A 164 3.40 15.62 3.33
CA GLU A 164 3.25 16.22 2.01
C GLU A 164 2.11 15.57 1.25
N SER A 165 1.66 16.18 0.15
CA SER A 165 0.60 15.64 -0.71
C SER A 165 -0.69 15.26 0.05
N VAL A 166 -1.02 16.01 1.12
CA VAL A 166 -2.18 15.68 1.97
C VAL A 166 -3.49 15.96 1.23
N GLU A 167 -4.24 14.90 0.95
CA GLU A 167 -5.52 14.93 0.25
C GLU A 167 -6.57 14.11 1.02
N ALA A 168 -7.77 14.68 1.19
CA ALA A 168 -8.93 13.95 1.64
C ALA A 168 -9.68 13.40 0.43
N GLU A 169 -9.81 12.09 0.34
CA GLU A 169 -10.49 11.39 -0.76
C GLU A 169 -11.84 10.86 -0.28
N LYS A 170 -12.90 11.18 -1.02
CA LYS A 170 -14.25 10.64 -0.77
C LYS A 170 -14.42 9.27 -1.39
N ARG A 171 -15.28 8.42 -0.81
CA ARG A 171 -15.54 7.06 -1.32
C ARG A 171 -15.85 6.99 -2.82
N ASP A 172 -16.57 7.98 -3.34
CA ASP A 172 -16.95 8.03 -4.75
C ASP A 172 -15.76 8.39 -5.64
N ALA A 173 -14.88 9.27 -5.17
CA ALA A 173 -13.64 9.61 -5.86
C ALA A 173 -12.67 8.43 -5.83
N ALA A 174 -12.54 7.74 -4.69
CA ALA A 174 -11.74 6.53 -4.55
C ALA A 174 -12.20 5.43 -5.52
N TYR A 175 -13.52 5.21 -5.61
CA TYR A 175 -14.09 4.26 -6.57
C TYR A 175 -13.71 4.60 -8.01
N GLU A 176 -13.90 5.85 -8.45
CA GLU A 176 -13.58 6.25 -9.81
C GLU A 176 -12.07 6.17 -10.10
N ARG A 177 -11.22 6.62 -9.18
CA ARG A 177 -9.75 6.50 -9.31
C ARG A 177 -9.34 5.05 -9.50
N LEU A 178 -9.79 4.14 -8.62
CA LEU A 178 -9.43 2.73 -8.70
C LEU A 178 -9.98 2.06 -9.95
N ARG A 179 -11.22 2.38 -10.36
CA ARG A 179 -11.82 1.90 -11.60
C ARG A 179 -11.01 2.33 -12.82
N GLU A 180 -10.51 3.56 -12.84
CA GLU A 180 -9.65 4.09 -13.90
C GLU A 180 -8.26 3.44 -13.89
N GLN A 181 -7.62 3.36 -12.72
CA GLN A 181 -6.32 2.72 -12.55
C GLN A 181 -6.34 1.25 -12.96
N CYS A 182 -7.44 0.53 -12.70
CA CYS A 182 -7.60 -0.88 -13.04
C CYS A 182 -8.01 -1.16 -14.49
N GLN A 183 -8.17 -0.14 -15.34
CA GLN A 183 -8.50 -0.37 -16.76
C GLN A 183 -7.43 -1.23 -17.44
N GLY A 184 -7.87 -2.30 -18.09
CA GLY A 184 -6.98 -3.25 -18.76
C GLY A 184 -6.25 -4.23 -17.82
N LYS A 185 -6.48 -4.18 -16.50
CA LYS A 185 -5.92 -5.13 -15.52
C LYS A 185 -6.85 -6.31 -15.28
N GLY A 186 -7.22 -7.01 -16.36
CA GLY A 186 -8.19 -8.10 -16.32
C GLY A 186 -9.57 -7.64 -15.81
N ASP A 187 -10.20 -8.47 -14.98
CA ASP A 187 -11.55 -8.21 -14.44
C ASP A 187 -11.51 -7.40 -13.13
N LEU A 188 -10.37 -6.84 -12.73
CA LEU A 188 -10.23 -6.19 -11.41
C LEU A 188 -11.19 -5.00 -11.27
N ALA A 189 -11.28 -4.15 -12.30
CA ALA A 189 -12.17 -2.98 -12.29
C ALA A 189 -13.66 -3.33 -12.17
N THR A 190 -14.09 -4.50 -12.68
CA THR A 190 -15.50 -4.93 -12.64
C THR A 190 -15.87 -5.59 -11.32
N GLN A 191 -14.88 -5.99 -10.52
CA GLN A 191 -15.06 -6.63 -9.21
C GLN A 191 -15.06 -5.63 -8.06
N LEU A 192 -14.67 -4.38 -8.31
CA LEU A 192 -14.72 -3.33 -7.30
C LEU A 192 -16.16 -3.05 -6.90
N ASP A 193 -16.43 -3.09 -5.60
CA ASP A 193 -17.69 -2.65 -5.02
C ASP A 193 -17.54 -1.23 -4.45
N ARG A 194 -18.36 -0.31 -4.98
CA ARG A 194 -18.44 1.08 -4.49
C ARG A 194 -18.86 1.16 -3.02
N GLN A 195 -19.65 0.21 -2.52
CA GLN A 195 -20.09 0.21 -1.12
C GLN A 195 -18.98 -0.14 -0.13
N SER A 196 -17.98 -0.90 -0.59
CA SER A 196 -16.78 -1.24 0.18
C SER A 196 -15.81 -0.06 0.31
N MET A 197 -15.92 0.95 -0.56
CA MET A 197 -15.06 2.13 -0.52
C MET A 197 -15.31 2.99 0.72
N ARG A 198 -14.22 3.47 1.30
CA ARG A 198 -14.21 4.35 2.47
C ARG A 198 -13.70 5.73 2.09
N ASP A 199 -14.15 6.74 2.83
CA ASP A 199 -13.46 8.03 2.81
C ASP A 199 -12.05 7.81 3.38
N SER A 200 -11.06 8.57 2.91
CA SER A 200 -9.69 8.47 3.40
C SER A 200 -8.96 9.81 3.42
N VAL A 201 -7.87 9.87 4.18
CA VAL A 201 -6.86 10.92 4.05
C VAL A 201 -5.55 10.27 3.61
N ARG A 202 -5.04 10.72 2.46
CA ARG A 202 -3.85 10.20 1.79
C ARG A 202 -2.73 11.23 1.88
N PHE A 203 -1.52 10.81 2.21
CA PHE A 203 -0.37 11.72 2.32
C PHE A 203 0.96 10.98 2.31
N GLU A 204 2.02 11.70 1.98
CA GLU A 204 3.38 11.16 2.02
C GLU A 204 4.14 11.65 3.25
N LEU A 205 5.07 10.82 3.74
CA LEU A 205 6.01 11.16 4.82
C LEU A 205 7.38 10.51 4.57
N PRO A 206 8.46 11.07 5.12
CA PRO A 206 9.75 10.41 5.16
C PRO A 206 9.68 9.07 5.90
N LEU A 207 10.36 8.05 5.40
CA LEU A 207 10.54 6.79 6.12
C LEU A 207 11.65 6.94 7.16
N ASP A 208 11.33 7.54 8.30
CA ASP A 208 12.24 7.63 9.44
C ASP A 208 11.95 6.53 10.48
N LYS A 209 12.95 6.17 11.30
CA LYS A 209 12.78 5.14 12.36
C LYS A 209 11.82 5.56 13.47
N LYS A 210 11.32 6.79 13.46
CA LYS A 210 10.46 7.37 14.49
C LYS A 210 9.49 8.35 13.85
N SER A 211 8.43 7.86 13.19
CA SER A 211 7.44 8.73 12.58
C SER A 211 6.56 9.38 13.67
N PRO A 212 6.87 10.61 14.13
CA PRO A 212 6.30 11.14 15.34
C PRO A 212 4.84 11.51 15.08
N GLY A 213 3.92 11.02 15.92
CA GLY A 213 2.50 11.36 15.82
C GLY A 213 1.64 10.38 15.00
N MET A 214 2.25 9.41 14.30
CA MET A 214 1.49 8.36 13.59
C MET A 214 0.58 7.55 14.53
N SER A 215 1.08 7.20 15.72
CA SER A 215 0.27 6.51 16.74
C SER A 215 -0.92 7.32 17.23
N LYS A 216 -0.88 8.66 17.14
CA LYS A 216 -2.01 9.52 17.51
C LYS A 216 -3.13 9.48 16.47
N LEU A 217 -2.79 9.25 15.19
CA LEU A 217 -3.78 9.17 14.11
C LEU A 217 -4.70 7.96 14.29
N ILE A 218 -4.14 6.82 14.69
CA ILE A 218 -4.90 5.57 14.90
C ILE A 218 -5.96 5.73 16.00
N GLY A 219 -5.70 6.59 16.99
CA GLY A 219 -6.64 6.87 18.08
C GLY A 219 -7.67 7.96 17.79
N LEU A 220 -7.71 8.51 16.57
CA LEU A 220 -8.70 9.52 16.22
C LEU A 220 -10.06 8.89 15.94
N ASP A 221 -11.10 9.58 16.39
CA ASP A 221 -12.47 9.15 16.20
C ASP A 221 -12.86 9.07 14.71
N GLY A 222 -13.47 7.96 14.32
CA GLY A 222 -13.85 7.64 12.94
C GLY A 222 -12.72 7.09 12.06
N VAL A 223 -11.52 6.84 12.57
CA VAL A 223 -10.44 6.12 11.85
C VAL A 223 -10.64 4.61 11.98
N ASP A 224 -10.61 3.90 10.86
CA ASP A 224 -10.72 2.44 10.80
C ASP A 224 -9.34 1.79 10.79
N VAL A 225 -8.51 2.17 9.80
CA VAL A 225 -7.15 1.63 9.64
C VAL A 225 -6.20 2.68 9.08
N LEU A 226 -4.93 2.54 9.44
CA LEU A 226 -3.81 3.27 8.85
C LEU A 226 -2.92 2.29 8.09
N GLU A 227 -2.76 2.52 6.80
CA GLU A 227 -1.96 1.68 5.91
C GLU A 227 -0.73 2.44 5.44
N MET A 228 0.44 1.80 5.54
CA MET A 228 1.69 2.29 4.96
C MET A 228 1.94 1.58 3.64
N VAL A 229 2.06 2.34 2.57
CA VAL A 229 2.14 1.86 1.19
C VAL A 229 3.30 2.55 0.45
N PRO A 230 3.77 2.00 -0.68
CA PRO A 230 4.66 2.74 -1.56
C PRO A 230 4.06 4.09 -1.94
N ALA A 231 4.87 5.16 -1.97
CA ALA A 231 4.40 6.50 -2.31
C ALA A 231 3.76 6.58 -3.71
N THR A 232 4.12 5.66 -4.61
CA THR A 232 3.53 5.51 -5.95
C THR A 232 2.06 5.08 -5.97
N MET A 233 1.48 4.71 -4.82
CA MET A 233 0.07 4.37 -4.66
C MET A 233 -0.84 5.56 -4.32
N LEU A 234 -0.27 6.74 -4.08
CA LEU A 234 -1.02 7.97 -3.81
C LEU A 234 -1.24 8.75 -5.10
#